data_AF-A0A355T310-F1
#
_entry.id   AF-A0A355T310-F1
#
_cell.length_a   1.000
_cell.length_b   1.000
_cell.length_c   1.000
_cell.angle_alpha   90.00
_cell.angle_beta   90.00
_cell.angle_gamma   90.00
#
_symmetry.space_group_name_H-M   'P 1'
#
loop_
_entity.id
_entity.type
_entity.pdbx_description
1 polymer ?
#
loop_
_entity_poly.entity_id
_entity_poly.type
_entity_poly.pdbx_seq_one_letter_code
_entity_poly.pdbx_strand_id
1 'polypeptide(L)'
;MHPDDALSFGIEIGDVVRVTSATGSVLVRASVTPRQSKGSVFVPIHWTAPYSSCAEVDVLVGSHTDPISGQPELKFTPVRVERAPMQWHAFLVSVPKPDLTAFPYWALARTKCGWRAEIAGDGPIASFAESVKDLIDDGEPTEAETFSYDNGLGGGSHMQCNSGKLDHAVFWSAKPVEVARAWLVDQLGREQDPASRYALLAGRAGAGQPDKGAIVCSCFEVGANQITQAMREGADTVDAVGVVVNAGTNCGSCRSEIGRLLVTADIREAV
;
A
#
# COMPACT_ATOMS: atom_id res chain seq x y z
N MET A 1 7.87 8.03 -9.98
CA MET A 1 8.25 9.29 -10.64
C MET A 1 9.45 9.91 -9.91
N HIS A 2 10.21 10.77 -10.60
CA HIS A 2 11.34 11.46 -9.99
C HIS A 2 10.87 12.52 -8.97
N PRO A 3 11.62 12.79 -7.87
CA PRO A 3 11.31 13.85 -6.91
C PRO A 3 11.05 15.24 -7.51
N ASP A 4 11.91 15.72 -8.41
CA ASP A 4 11.75 17.02 -9.08
C ASP A 4 10.45 17.14 -9.89
N ASP A 5 10.03 16.07 -10.58
CA ASP A 5 8.76 16.05 -11.32
C ASP A 5 7.58 16.08 -10.35
N ALA A 6 7.67 15.30 -9.26
CA ALA A 6 6.64 15.26 -8.21
C ALA A 6 6.45 16.65 -7.57
N LEU A 7 7.55 17.32 -7.23
CA LEU A 7 7.55 18.69 -6.71
C LEU A 7 6.93 19.66 -7.70
N SER A 8 7.31 19.60 -8.98
CA SER A 8 6.81 20.48 -10.03
C SER A 8 5.30 20.31 -10.28
N PHE A 9 4.77 19.11 -10.03
CA PHE A 9 3.35 18.78 -10.20
C PHE A 9 2.54 18.84 -8.90
N GLY A 10 3.16 19.18 -7.76
CA GLY A 10 2.51 19.20 -6.46
C GLY A 10 1.99 17.82 -6.02
N ILE A 11 2.73 16.75 -6.33
CA ILE A 11 2.39 15.35 -6.03
C ILE A 11 3.26 14.87 -4.87
N GLU A 12 2.62 14.33 -3.82
CA GLU A 12 3.30 13.71 -2.68
C GLU A 12 3.35 12.18 -2.81
N ILE A 13 4.15 11.51 -1.95
CA ILE A 13 4.18 10.05 -1.90
C ILE A 13 2.81 9.52 -1.48
N GLY A 14 2.29 8.57 -2.25
CA GLY A 14 1.04 7.90 -1.94
C GLY A 14 -0.22 8.62 -2.45
N ASP A 15 -0.09 9.84 -2.97
CA ASP A 15 -1.19 10.53 -3.67
C ASP A 15 -1.73 9.65 -4.80
N VAL A 16 -3.04 9.77 -5.06
CA VAL A 16 -3.62 9.23 -6.28
C VAL A 16 -3.39 10.23 -7.40
N VAL A 17 -2.85 9.76 -8.51
CA VAL A 17 -2.54 10.56 -9.70
C VAL A 17 -3.28 10.00 -10.89
N ARG A 18 -3.76 10.91 -11.74
CA ARG A 18 -4.30 10.57 -13.06
C ARG A 18 -3.17 10.60 -14.07
N VAL A 19 -3.04 9.51 -14.83
CA VAL A 19 -2.15 9.43 -15.99
C VAL A 19 -3.03 9.29 -17.21
N THR A 20 -2.80 10.15 -18.21
CA THR A 20 -3.65 10.23 -19.40
C THR A 20 -2.77 10.23 -20.65
N SER A 21 -3.13 9.43 -21.64
CA SER A 21 -2.55 9.45 -22.98
C SER A 21 -3.62 9.87 -23.99
N ALA A 22 -3.31 9.79 -25.29
CA ALA A 22 -4.29 10.00 -26.35
C ALA A 22 -5.39 8.91 -26.40
N THR A 23 -5.15 7.73 -25.83
CA THR A 23 -6.05 6.56 -25.95
C THR A 23 -6.86 6.28 -24.69
N GLY A 24 -6.45 6.81 -23.53
CA GLY A 24 -7.14 6.52 -22.28
C GLY A 24 -6.55 7.22 -21.06
N SER A 25 -7.09 6.88 -19.90
CA SER A 25 -6.64 7.39 -18.62
C SER A 25 -6.71 6.30 -17.55
N VAL A 26 -5.79 6.37 -16.58
CA VAL A 26 -5.75 5.52 -15.39
C VAL A 26 -5.59 6.37 -14.14
N LEU A 27 -6.02 5.83 -13.00
CA LEU A 27 -5.72 6.31 -11.66
C LEU A 27 -4.77 5.35 -10.97
N VAL A 28 -3.62 5.87 -10.51
CA VAL A 28 -2.57 5.08 -9.85
C VAL A 28 -2.03 5.84 -8.65
N ARG A 29 -1.39 5.14 -7.72
CA ARG A 29 -0.70 5.78 -6.59
C ARG A 29 0.72 6.19 -6.95
N ALA A 30 1.10 7.40 -6.56
CA ALA A 30 2.43 7.93 -6.76
C ALA A 30 3.45 7.26 -5.83
N SER A 31 4.51 6.72 -6.42
CA SER A 31 5.76 6.41 -5.74
C SER A 31 6.83 7.40 -6.20
N VAL A 32 7.43 8.13 -5.26
CA VAL A 32 8.46 9.13 -5.54
C VAL A 32 9.83 8.52 -5.22
N THR A 33 10.72 8.49 -6.22
CA THR A 33 12.03 7.87 -6.06
C THR A 33 13.02 8.44 -7.08
N PRO A 34 14.27 8.75 -6.69
CA PRO A 34 15.30 9.22 -7.63
C PRO A 34 15.75 8.13 -8.60
N ARG A 35 15.32 6.87 -8.40
CA ARG A 35 15.55 5.76 -9.34
C ARG A 35 14.83 5.94 -10.68
N GLN A 36 13.78 6.75 -10.71
CA GLN A 36 13.06 7.04 -11.93
C GLN A 36 13.68 8.25 -12.63
N SER A 37 13.90 8.15 -13.93
CA SER A 37 14.42 9.27 -14.73
C SER A 37 13.47 10.49 -14.69
N LYS A 38 14.03 11.69 -14.65
CA LYS A 38 13.27 12.94 -14.80
C LYS A 38 12.55 12.97 -16.14
N GLY A 39 11.32 13.51 -16.16
CA GLY A 39 10.49 13.62 -17.35
C GLY A 39 9.86 12.32 -17.83
N SER A 40 9.97 11.23 -17.06
CA SER A 40 9.30 9.96 -17.39
C SER A 40 8.68 9.30 -16.15
N VAL A 41 7.64 8.50 -16.38
CA VAL A 41 6.99 7.70 -15.35
C VAL A 41 7.03 6.21 -15.70
N PHE A 42 7.00 5.38 -14.68
CA PHE A 42 6.89 3.93 -14.80
C PHE A 42 5.63 3.47 -14.07
N VAL A 43 4.82 2.65 -14.73
CA VAL A 43 3.61 2.03 -14.17
C VAL A 43 3.66 0.53 -14.51
N PRO A 44 3.49 -0.37 -13.53
CA PRO A 44 3.49 -1.81 -13.79
C PRO A 44 2.22 -2.27 -14.53
N ILE A 45 2.37 -3.25 -15.41
CA ILE A 45 1.30 -3.80 -16.26
C ILE A 45 0.34 -4.78 -15.55
N HIS A 46 0.62 -5.14 -14.30
CA HIS A 46 -0.02 -6.29 -13.65
C HIS A 46 -1.39 -6.02 -13.01
N TRP A 47 -2.01 -4.87 -13.27
CA TRP A 47 -3.33 -4.52 -12.73
C TRP A 47 -4.44 -4.74 -13.75
N THR A 48 -5.57 -5.28 -13.30
CA THR A 48 -6.74 -5.63 -14.14
C THR A 48 -8.04 -5.13 -13.50
N ALA A 49 -9.12 -4.99 -14.29
CA ALA A 49 -10.42 -4.50 -13.84
C ALA A 49 -11.00 -5.20 -12.59
N PRO A 50 -10.88 -6.53 -12.41
CA PRO A 50 -11.40 -7.18 -11.21
C PRO A 50 -10.70 -6.77 -9.90
N TYR A 51 -9.53 -6.13 -9.99
CA TYR A 51 -8.67 -5.78 -8.85
C TYR A 51 -8.34 -4.29 -8.78
N SER A 52 -8.91 -3.45 -9.64
CA SER A 52 -8.74 -1.99 -9.56
C SER A 52 -9.91 -1.23 -10.18
N SER A 53 -10.16 -0.01 -9.72
CA SER A 53 -11.20 0.85 -10.31
C SER A 53 -10.84 1.32 -11.72
N CYS A 54 -9.57 1.67 -11.95
CA CYS A 54 -9.10 2.31 -13.18
C CYS A 54 -7.57 2.22 -13.30
N ALA A 55 -6.96 1.04 -13.14
CA ALA A 55 -5.49 0.90 -13.15
C ALA A 55 -4.92 0.02 -14.29
N GLU A 56 -5.73 -0.34 -15.29
CA GLU A 56 -5.27 -1.08 -16.48
C GLU A 56 -4.38 -0.19 -17.35
N VAL A 57 -3.05 -0.30 -17.20
CA VAL A 57 -2.11 0.61 -17.88
C VAL A 57 -2.15 0.50 -19.41
N ASP A 58 -2.52 -0.66 -19.95
CA ASP A 58 -2.51 -0.90 -21.39
C ASP A 58 -3.51 -0.01 -22.15
N VAL A 59 -4.51 0.55 -21.48
CA VAL A 59 -5.41 1.55 -22.07
C VAL A 59 -4.69 2.83 -22.48
N LEU A 60 -3.50 3.07 -21.93
CA LEU A 60 -2.68 4.22 -22.28
C LEU A 60 -1.89 4.01 -23.58
N VAL A 61 -1.67 2.77 -24.00
CA VAL A 61 -0.72 2.43 -25.07
C VAL A 61 -1.43 2.39 -26.42
N GLY A 62 -0.86 3.07 -27.41
CA GLY A 62 -1.37 3.06 -28.79
C GLY A 62 -1.17 1.70 -29.48
N SER A 63 -2.03 1.37 -30.44
CA SER A 63 -1.98 0.10 -31.20
C SER A 63 -0.93 0.09 -32.32
N HIS A 64 0.17 0.82 -32.14
CA HIS A 64 1.27 0.89 -33.11
C HIS A 64 2.07 -0.41 -33.10
N THR A 65 2.38 -0.92 -34.30
CA THR A 65 3.20 -2.12 -34.49
C THR A 65 4.32 -1.84 -35.50
N ASP A 66 5.45 -2.51 -35.31
CA ASP A 66 6.55 -2.50 -36.28
C ASP A 66 6.06 -3.12 -37.61
N PRO A 67 6.16 -2.43 -38.76
CA PRO A 67 5.68 -2.93 -40.04
C PRO A 67 6.38 -4.20 -40.53
N ILE A 68 7.56 -4.55 -39.98
CA ILE A 68 8.31 -5.75 -40.38
C ILE A 68 7.94 -6.94 -39.49
N SER A 69 8.06 -6.79 -38.17
CA SER A 69 7.85 -7.90 -37.23
C SER A 69 6.43 -8.03 -36.69
N GLY A 70 5.61 -6.97 -36.79
CA GLY A 70 4.30 -6.88 -36.15
C GLY A 70 4.34 -6.69 -34.63
N GLN A 71 5.51 -6.46 -34.04
CA GLN A 71 5.66 -6.28 -32.59
C GLN A 71 5.12 -4.91 -32.12
N PRO A 72 4.41 -4.84 -30.98
CA PRO A 72 3.82 -3.60 -30.48
C PRO A 72 4.83 -2.67 -29.78
N GLU A 73 4.60 -1.36 -29.87
CA GLU A 73 5.41 -0.33 -29.19
C GLU A 73 4.97 -0.14 -27.73
N LEU A 74 5.27 -1.10 -26.85
CA LEU A 74 4.79 -1.08 -25.46
C LEU A 74 5.66 -0.29 -24.46
N LYS A 75 6.81 0.25 -24.90
CA LYS A 75 7.82 0.82 -24.00
C LYS A 75 7.90 2.34 -24.04
N PHE A 76 7.11 2.97 -24.89
CA PHE A 76 7.08 4.41 -25.01
C PHE A 76 5.65 4.88 -25.28
N THR A 77 5.15 5.77 -24.45
CA THR A 77 3.82 6.37 -24.61
C THR A 77 3.87 7.77 -23.99
N PRO A 78 3.68 8.84 -24.78
CA PRO A 78 3.53 10.18 -24.24
C PRO A 78 2.29 10.26 -23.33
N VAL A 79 2.49 10.73 -22.11
CA VAL A 79 1.42 10.86 -21.11
C VAL A 79 1.48 12.21 -20.42
N ARG A 80 0.32 12.66 -19.94
CA ARG A 80 0.19 13.75 -18.98
C ARG A 80 -0.11 13.15 -17.60
N VAL A 81 0.52 13.70 -16.56
CA VAL A 81 0.32 13.29 -15.17
C VAL A 81 -0.23 14.48 -14.38
N GLU A 82 -1.25 14.23 -13.57
CA GLU A 82 -1.81 15.23 -12.66
C GLU A 82 -2.27 14.60 -11.34
N ARG A 83 -2.24 15.36 -10.25
CA ARG A 83 -2.79 14.93 -8.97
C ARG A 83 -4.31 14.80 -9.08
N ALA A 84 -4.87 13.66 -8.70
CA ALA A 84 -6.31 13.49 -8.62
C ALA A 84 -6.83 14.19 -7.34
N PRO A 85 -7.99 14.87 -7.36
CA PRO A 85 -8.48 15.68 -6.24
C PRO A 85 -9.13 14.83 -5.14
N MET A 86 -8.43 13.81 -4.66
CA MET A 86 -8.89 12.97 -3.55
C MET A 86 -8.87 13.78 -2.25
N GLN A 87 -9.99 13.78 -1.54
CA GLN A 87 -10.19 14.44 -0.25
C GLN A 87 -9.82 13.53 0.92
N TRP A 88 -9.84 12.21 0.70
CA TRP A 88 -9.49 11.22 1.71
C TRP A 88 -8.92 9.95 1.07
N HIS A 89 -8.17 9.22 1.89
CA HIS A 89 -7.58 7.93 1.58
C HIS A 89 -7.94 6.94 2.67
N ALA A 90 -8.10 5.68 2.31
CA ALA A 90 -8.31 4.59 3.24
C ALA A 90 -7.48 3.35 2.90
N PHE A 91 -7.09 2.62 3.94
CA PHE A 91 -6.51 1.29 3.83
C PHE A 91 -7.41 0.29 4.55
N LEU A 92 -7.73 -0.81 3.88
CA LEU A 92 -8.63 -1.84 4.38
C LEU A 92 -7.93 -3.20 4.40
N VAL A 93 -8.18 -3.98 5.45
CA VAL A 93 -8.00 -5.44 5.48
C VAL A 93 -9.32 -6.09 5.86
N SER A 94 -9.70 -7.16 5.18
CA SER A 94 -11.00 -7.83 5.39
C SER A 94 -10.95 -9.30 5.04
N VAL A 95 -11.55 -10.17 5.85
CA VAL A 95 -11.73 -11.60 5.53
C VAL A 95 -12.65 -11.77 4.31
N PRO A 96 -13.89 -11.25 4.31
CA PRO A 96 -14.74 -11.25 3.12
C PRO A 96 -14.19 -10.32 2.03
N LYS A 97 -14.60 -10.57 0.78
CA LYS A 97 -14.24 -9.70 -0.33
C LYS A 97 -15.09 -8.43 -0.25
N PRO A 98 -14.51 -7.24 -0.07
CA PRO A 98 -15.28 -6.00 -0.01
C PRO A 98 -15.83 -5.62 -1.39
N ASP A 99 -17.01 -5.01 -1.43
CA ASP A 99 -17.49 -4.27 -2.59
C ASP A 99 -16.98 -2.83 -2.52
N LEU A 100 -16.15 -2.47 -3.50
CA LEU A 100 -15.50 -1.15 -3.57
C LEU A 100 -15.97 -0.35 -4.78
N THR A 101 -16.98 -0.83 -5.52
CA THR A 101 -17.42 -0.25 -6.80
C THR A 101 -17.93 1.19 -6.68
N ALA A 102 -18.38 1.60 -5.49
CA ALA A 102 -18.83 2.95 -5.21
C ALA A 102 -17.69 3.99 -5.13
N PHE A 103 -16.42 3.58 -5.02
CA PHE A 103 -15.30 4.50 -4.83
C PHE A 103 -14.58 4.82 -6.14
N PRO A 104 -14.16 6.08 -6.36
CA PRO A 104 -13.50 6.48 -7.60
C PRO A 104 -12.11 5.84 -7.75
N TYR A 105 -11.39 5.66 -6.64
CA TYR A 105 -10.13 4.92 -6.62
C TYR A 105 -10.21 3.74 -5.65
N TRP A 106 -9.91 2.55 -6.16
CA TRP A 106 -9.58 1.40 -5.33
C TRP A 106 -8.58 0.47 -6.03
N ALA A 107 -7.76 -0.21 -5.23
CA ALA A 107 -6.83 -1.25 -5.66
C ALA A 107 -6.87 -2.40 -4.65
N LEU A 108 -7.27 -3.59 -5.10
CA LEU A 108 -7.59 -4.75 -4.26
C LEU A 108 -6.57 -5.87 -4.49
N ALA A 109 -6.12 -6.51 -3.41
CA ALA A 109 -5.20 -7.66 -3.49
C ALA A 109 -5.58 -8.75 -2.49
N ARG A 110 -5.36 -10.02 -2.88
CA ARG A 110 -5.57 -11.18 -2.02
C ARG A 110 -4.46 -11.27 -0.96
N THR A 111 -4.84 -11.68 0.24
CA THR A 111 -3.94 -12.01 1.35
C THR A 111 -4.14 -13.49 1.76
N LYS A 112 -3.35 -13.98 2.71
CA LYS A 112 -3.48 -15.35 3.23
C LYS A 112 -4.89 -15.64 3.78
N CYS A 113 -5.45 -14.70 4.54
CA CYS A 113 -6.72 -14.87 5.25
C CYS A 113 -7.88 -14.06 4.68
N GLY A 114 -7.66 -13.25 3.64
CA GLY A 114 -8.70 -12.39 3.06
C GLY A 114 -8.17 -11.46 1.98
N TRP A 115 -8.44 -10.18 2.15
CA TRP A 115 -8.20 -9.12 1.18
C TRP A 115 -7.56 -7.92 1.85
N ARG A 116 -6.85 -7.15 1.04
CA ARG A 116 -6.43 -5.79 1.38
C ARG A 116 -6.81 -4.85 0.25
N ALA A 117 -7.18 -3.62 0.59
CA ALA A 117 -7.49 -2.59 -0.38
C ALA A 117 -6.87 -1.25 -0.02
N GLU A 118 -6.44 -0.52 -1.05
CA GLU A 118 -6.22 0.92 -0.99
C GLU A 118 -7.42 1.59 -1.62
N ILE A 119 -7.98 2.61 -0.97
CA ILE A 119 -9.19 3.31 -1.40
C ILE A 119 -8.91 4.81 -1.31
N ALA A 120 -9.50 5.60 -2.20
CA ALA A 120 -9.54 7.04 -2.07
C ALA A 120 -10.81 7.60 -2.70
N GLY A 121 -11.28 8.72 -2.16
CA GLY A 121 -12.48 9.40 -2.62
C GLY A 121 -12.31 10.90 -2.72
N ASP A 122 -13.14 11.51 -3.56
CA ASP A 122 -13.22 12.95 -3.82
C ASP A 122 -14.39 13.64 -3.07
N GLY A 123 -15.26 12.86 -2.41
CA GLY A 123 -16.32 13.35 -1.54
C GLY A 123 -15.86 13.74 -0.13
N PRO A 124 -16.74 14.32 0.71
CA PRO A 124 -16.41 14.71 2.08
C PRO A 124 -15.96 13.51 2.94
N ILE A 125 -14.86 13.68 3.67
CA ILE A 125 -14.32 12.64 4.55
C ILE A 125 -15.28 12.23 5.67
N ALA A 126 -16.10 13.17 6.17
CA ALA A 126 -17.11 12.89 7.19
C ALA A 126 -18.16 11.88 6.69
N SER A 127 -18.60 12.02 5.43
CA SER A 127 -19.55 11.08 4.82
C SER A 127 -18.94 9.69 4.68
N PHE A 128 -17.63 9.59 4.36
CA PHE A 128 -16.93 8.31 4.36
C PHE A 128 -16.82 7.72 5.77
N ALA A 129 -16.46 8.53 6.79
CA ALA A 129 -16.33 8.07 8.17
C ALA A 129 -17.67 7.54 8.74
N GLU A 130 -18.79 8.13 8.33
CA GLU A 130 -20.14 7.67 8.71
C GLU A 130 -20.51 6.33 8.04
N SER A 131 -20.20 6.17 6.75
CA SER A 131 -20.55 4.96 5.97
C SER A 131 -19.54 3.82 6.08
N VAL A 132 -18.39 4.04 6.72
CA VAL A 132 -17.28 3.07 6.76
C VAL A 132 -17.68 1.74 7.40
N LYS A 133 -18.68 1.75 8.28
CA LYS A 133 -19.22 0.57 8.97
C LYS A 133 -19.99 -0.34 8.02
N ASP A 134 -20.57 0.25 6.97
CA ASP A 134 -21.39 -0.45 5.98
C ASP A 134 -20.52 -0.99 4.83
N LEU A 135 -19.23 -0.63 4.79
CA LEU A 135 -18.28 -1.10 3.79
C LEU A 135 -18.11 -2.63 3.82
N ILE A 136 -18.35 -3.23 4.97
CA ILE A 136 -18.19 -4.67 5.22
C ILE A 136 -19.42 -5.14 6.01
N ASP A 137 -20.55 -5.17 5.30
CA ASP A 137 -21.74 -5.87 5.75
C ASP A 137 -21.62 -7.34 5.31
N ASP A 138 -21.27 -8.22 6.25
CA ASP A 138 -21.15 -9.67 6.02
C ASP A 138 -22.33 -10.47 6.60
N GLY A 139 -23.47 -9.78 6.84
CA GLY A 139 -24.60 -10.32 7.59
C GLY A 139 -24.33 -10.38 9.09
N GLU A 140 -25.38 -10.49 9.92
CA GLU A 140 -25.30 -10.44 11.39
C GLU A 140 -24.38 -11.55 11.96
N PRO A 141 -23.15 -11.24 12.38
CA PRO A 141 -22.27 -12.23 12.97
C PRO A 141 -22.75 -12.52 14.38
N THR A 142 -22.65 -13.78 14.80
CA THR A 142 -23.26 -14.27 16.05
C THR A 142 -22.61 -13.67 17.31
N GLU A 143 -21.36 -13.17 17.21
CA GLU A 143 -20.58 -12.55 18.29
C GLU A 143 -19.64 -11.45 17.75
N ALA A 144 -20.20 -10.46 17.05
CA ALA A 144 -19.41 -9.34 16.50
C ALA A 144 -19.08 -8.30 17.58
N GLU A 145 -17.80 -7.95 17.70
CA GLU A 145 -17.32 -6.87 18.56
C GLU A 145 -16.66 -5.79 17.70
N THR A 146 -17.23 -4.58 17.76
CA THR A 146 -16.82 -3.46 16.92
C THR A 146 -16.11 -2.38 17.73
N PHE A 147 -15.02 -1.86 17.18
CA PHE A 147 -14.23 -0.80 17.79
C PHE A 147 -14.00 0.32 16.78
N SER A 148 -14.05 1.57 17.22
CA SER A 148 -13.86 2.72 16.36
C SER A 148 -13.12 3.83 17.08
N TYR A 149 -12.30 4.55 16.34
CA TYR A 149 -11.61 5.74 16.79
C TYR A 149 -11.69 6.80 15.69
N ASP A 150 -12.08 8.01 16.06
CA ASP A 150 -12.06 9.19 15.20
C ASP A 150 -11.30 10.28 15.95
N ASN A 151 -10.33 10.92 15.29
CA ASN A 151 -9.54 11.99 15.87
C ASN A 151 -10.21 13.37 15.76
N GLY A 152 -11.37 13.47 15.11
CA GLY A 152 -12.11 14.72 14.86
C GLY A 152 -11.45 15.67 13.85
N LEU A 153 -10.32 15.26 13.26
CA LEU A 153 -9.50 16.01 12.31
C LEU A 153 -9.45 15.34 10.94
N GLY A 154 -10.43 14.46 10.65
CA GLY A 154 -10.48 13.74 9.38
C GLY A 154 -9.51 12.56 9.33
N GLY A 155 -9.27 11.89 10.45
CA GLY A 155 -8.56 10.61 10.49
C GLY A 155 -9.17 9.67 11.51
N GLY A 156 -9.23 8.39 11.18
CA GLY A 156 -9.85 7.43 12.06
C GLY A 156 -9.59 6.00 11.65
N SER A 157 -10.12 5.10 12.47
CA SER A 157 -10.05 3.66 12.26
C SER A 157 -11.31 2.99 12.78
N HIS A 158 -11.66 1.90 12.14
CA HIS A 158 -12.78 1.05 12.51
C HIS A 158 -12.34 -0.40 12.33
N MET A 159 -12.71 -1.26 13.25
CA MET A 159 -12.45 -2.70 13.13
C MET A 159 -13.56 -3.51 13.75
N GLN A 160 -13.68 -4.75 13.28
CA GLN A 160 -14.58 -5.75 13.83
C GLN A 160 -13.81 -7.02 14.12
N CYS A 161 -14.04 -7.58 15.31
CA CYS A 161 -13.63 -8.93 15.66
C CYS A 161 -14.88 -9.82 15.69
N ASN A 162 -14.79 -11.03 15.14
CA ASN A 162 -15.85 -12.03 15.20
C ASN A 162 -15.34 -13.26 15.95
N SER A 163 -16.00 -13.64 17.04
CA SER A 163 -15.55 -14.69 17.97
C SER A 163 -14.06 -14.53 18.34
N GLY A 164 -13.66 -13.31 18.70
CA GLY A 164 -12.31 -12.95 19.11
C GLY A 164 -11.26 -12.86 17.98
N LYS A 165 -11.61 -13.13 16.72
CA LYS A 165 -10.68 -13.02 15.58
C LYS A 165 -10.90 -11.73 14.81
N LEU A 166 -9.83 -11.09 14.35
CA LEU A 166 -9.95 -9.89 13.52
C LEU A 166 -10.59 -10.26 12.17
N ASP A 167 -11.79 -9.73 11.92
CA ASP A 167 -12.54 -9.96 10.70
C ASP A 167 -12.20 -8.89 9.65
N HIS A 168 -12.24 -7.62 10.05
CA HIS A 168 -11.82 -6.52 9.22
C HIS A 168 -11.34 -5.31 10.00
N ALA A 169 -10.51 -4.49 9.36
CA ALA A 169 -10.08 -3.20 9.86
C ALA A 169 -9.86 -2.21 8.71
N VAL A 170 -10.35 -1.00 8.89
CA VAL A 170 -10.25 0.11 7.94
C VAL A 170 -9.68 1.33 8.66
N PHE A 171 -8.77 2.02 7.99
CA PHE A 171 -8.08 3.21 8.47
C PHE A 171 -8.22 4.28 7.42
N TRP A 172 -8.50 5.52 7.82
CA TRP A 172 -8.65 6.63 6.88
C TRP A 172 -8.01 7.91 7.37
N SER A 173 -7.67 8.77 6.42
CA SER A 173 -7.16 10.11 6.66
C SER A 173 -7.34 11.03 5.45
N ALA A 174 -7.29 12.34 5.67
CA ALA A 174 -7.28 13.35 4.59
C ALA A 174 -6.02 13.28 3.70
N LYS A 175 -4.95 12.66 4.20
CA LYS A 175 -3.70 12.37 3.48
C LYS A 175 -3.56 10.85 3.26
N PRO A 176 -2.62 10.38 2.41
CA PRO A 176 -2.31 8.96 2.29
C PRO A 176 -2.08 8.30 3.67
N VAL A 177 -2.77 7.19 3.93
CA VAL A 177 -2.83 6.55 5.25
C VAL A 177 -1.48 5.98 5.69
N GLU A 178 -1.02 6.38 6.88
CA GLU A 178 0.20 5.93 7.53
C GLU A 178 -0.06 4.76 8.49
N VAL A 179 -0.09 3.54 7.94
CA VAL A 179 -0.26 2.30 8.71
C VAL A 179 0.75 1.23 8.30
N ALA A 180 1.04 0.31 9.22
CA ALA A 180 1.86 -0.87 8.99
C ALA A 180 1.05 -1.92 8.20
N ARG A 181 0.89 -1.70 6.89
CA ARG A 181 0.05 -2.52 5.99
C ARG A 181 0.33 -4.01 6.07
N ALA A 182 1.61 -4.40 6.10
CA ALA A 182 2.01 -5.81 6.18
C ALA A 182 1.60 -6.42 7.53
N TRP A 183 1.83 -5.69 8.63
CA TRP A 183 1.43 -6.12 9.96
C TRP A 183 -0.09 -6.25 10.08
N LEU A 184 -0.87 -5.29 9.57
CA LEU A 184 -2.33 -5.37 9.57
C LEU A 184 -2.86 -6.57 8.77
N VAL A 185 -2.27 -6.85 7.62
CA VAL A 185 -2.59 -8.05 6.82
C VAL A 185 -2.31 -9.32 7.62
N ASP A 186 -1.22 -9.34 8.39
CA ASP A 186 -0.88 -10.47 9.24
C ASP A 186 -1.88 -10.67 10.38
N GLN A 187 -2.52 -9.62 10.90
CA GLN A 187 -3.52 -9.74 11.98
C GLN A 187 -4.85 -10.35 11.50
N LEU A 188 -5.12 -10.30 10.20
CA LEU A 188 -6.39 -10.73 9.64
C LEU A 188 -6.67 -12.22 9.90
N GLY A 189 -7.82 -12.52 10.49
CA GLY A 189 -8.24 -13.86 10.90
C GLY A 189 -7.49 -14.44 12.11
N ARG A 190 -6.57 -13.68 12.72
CA ARG A 190 -5.90 -14.09 13.97
C ARG A 190 -6.77 -13.79 15.17
N GLU A 191 -6.73 -14.69 16.14
CA GLU A 191 -7.30 -14.48 17.47
C GLU A 191 -6.58 -13.32 18.16
N GLN A 192 -7.37 -12.44 18.77
CA GLN A 192 -6.91 -11.24 19.41
C GLN A 192 -7.14 -11.36 20.92
N ASP A 193 -6.16 -10.94 21.70
CA ASP A 193 -6.30 -10.86 23.15
C ASP A 193 -7.43 -9.87 23.49
N PRO A 194 -8.51 -10.30 24.18
CA PRO A 194 -9.61 -9.42 24.57
C PRO A 194 -9.15 -8.17 25.33
N ALA A 195 -8.04 -8.26 26.09
CA ALA A 195 -7.51 -7.17 26.88
C ALA A 195 -6.71 -6.13 26.07
N SER A 196 -6.24 -6.45 24.86
CA SER A 196 -5.36 -5.56 24.09
C SER A 196 -5.77 -5.34 22.64
N ARG A 197 -6.81 -6.03 22.14
CA ARG A 197 -7.22 -5.95 20.73
C ARG A 197 -7.50 -4.53 20.25
N TYR A 198 -8.01 -3.63 21.09
CA TYR A 198 -8.24 -2.22 20.73
C TYR A 198 -6.96 -1.50 20.25
N ALA A 199 -5.77 -1.98 20.62
CA ALA A 199 -4.50 -1.44 20.14
C ALA A 199 -4.32 -1.57 18.61
N LEU A 200 -5.04 -2.49 17.96
CA LEU A 200 -5.09 -2.61 16.50
C LEU A 200 -5.58 -1.34 15.81
N LEU A 201 -6.40 -0.52 16.47
CA LEU A 201 -6.87 0.79 15.97
C LEU A 201 -5.71 1.77 15.72
N ALA A 202 -4.52 1.53 16.29
CA ALA A 202 -3.34 2.32 15.97
C ALA A 202 -2.75 2.01 14.57
N GLY A 203 -3.19 0.93 13.92
CA GLY A 203 -2.75 0.55 12.58
C GLY A 203 -1.31 0.04 12.50
N ARG A 204 -0.72 -0.30 13.65
CA ARG A 204 0.66 -0.76 13.80
C ARG A 204 0.82 -1.58 15.06
N ALA A 205 1.90 -2.35 15.12
CA ALA A 205 2.28 -3.09 16.32
C ALA A 205 2.43 -2.17 17.53
N GLY A 206 1.94 -2.62 18.70
CA GLY A 206 2.22 -1.96 19.97
C GLY A 206 3.70 -2.01 20.33
N ALA A 207 4.15 -1.13 21.24
CA ALA A 207 5.52 -1.16 21.74
C ALA A 207 5.82 -2.54 22.36
N GLY A 208 6.59 -3.37 21.65
CA GLY A 208 6.94 -4.74 22.06
C GLY A 208 6.49 -5.86 21.10
N GLN A 209 5.69 -5.57 20.07
CA GLN A 209 5.38 -6.54 19.00
C GLN A 209 6.20 -6.26 17.73
N PRO A 210 6.71 -7.30 17.04
CA PRO A 210 7.52 -7.10 15.84
C PRO A 210 6.65 -6.62 14.66
N ASP A 211 6.75 -5.34 14.30
CA ASP A 211 6.31 -4.83 13.00
C ASP A 211 7.42 -5.10 11.98
N LYS A 212 7.13 -5.94 10.98
CA LYS A 212 8.09 -6.26 9.92
C LYS A 212 8.30 -5.10 8.95
N GLY A 213 7.36 -4.18 8.81
CA GLY A 213 7.36 -3.18 7.74
C GLY A 213 7.11 -3.81 6.36
N ALA A 214 7.41 -3.07 5.28
CA ALA A 214 7.25 -3.58 3.92
C ALA A 214 8.10 -4.84 3.69
N ILE A 215 7.52 -5.91 3.13
CA ILE A 215 8.27 -7.15 2.86
C ILE A 215 9.37 -6.87 1.85
N VAL A 216 10.61 -7.15 2.25
CA VAL A 216 11.81 -7.00 1.43
C VAL A 216 12.27 -8.36 0.92
N CYS A 217 12.24 -9.39 1.78
CA CYS A 217 12.56 -10.77 1.40
C CYS A 217 11.30 -11.65 1.42
N SER A 218 10.80 -12.04 0.25
CA SER A 218 9.65 -12.93 0.15
C SER A 218 9.96 -14.38 0.57
N CYS A 219 11.19 -14.86 0.42
CA CYS A 219 11.56 -16.25 0.75
C CYS A 219 11.42 -16.58 2.24
N PHE A 220 11.75 -15.62 3.09
CA PHE A 220 11.75 -15.79 4.55
C PHE A 220 10.79 -14.81 5.24
N GLU A 221 9.96 -14.12 4.46
CA GLU A 221 8.99 -13.11 4.93
C GLU A 221 9.62 -12.07 5.88
N VAL A 222 10.80 -11.56 5.50
CA VAL A 222 11.54 -10.54 6.25
C VAL A 222 11.19 -9.17 5.69
N GLY A 223 10.79 -8.26 6.58
CA GLY A 223 10.43 -6.89 6.21
C GLY A 223 11.50 -5.84 6.52
N ALA A 224 11.30 -4.64 5.97
CA ALA A 224 12.21 -3.51 6.06
C ALA A 224 12.54 -3.10 7.51
N ASN A 225 11.60 -3.19 8.43
CA ASN A 225 11.83 -2.82 9.83
C ASN A 225 12.68 -3.86 10.56
N GLN A 226 12.55 -5.16 10.22
CA GLN A 226 13.44 -6.20 10.74
C GLN A 226 14.87 -6.01 10.26
N ILE A 227 15.04 -5.65 8.97
CA ILE A 227 16.35 -5.32 8.41
C ILE A 227 16.93 -4.07 9.10
N THR A 228 16.12 -3.02 9.25
CA THR A 228 16.54 -1.77 9.92
C THR A 228 16.90 -2.02 11.39
N GLN A 229 16.18 -2.90 12.09
CA GLN A 229 16.50 -3.28 13.46
C GLN A 229 17.84 -4.04 13.53
N ALA A 230 18.07 -5.02 12.65
CA ALA A 230 19.35 -5.72 12.55
C ALA A 230 20.52 -4.76 12.29
N MET A 231 20.29 -3.73 11.45
CA MET A 231 21.28 -2.69 11.19
C MET A 231 21.61 -1.86 12.44
N ARG A 232 20.59 -1.47 13.22
CA ARG A 232 20.80 -0.78 14.51
C ARG A 232 21.56 -1.63 15.52
N GLU A 233 21.45 -2.95 15.42
CA GLU A 233 22.18 -3.92 16.24
C GLU A 233 23.59 -4.23 15.69
N GLY A 234 24.03 -3.56 14.63
CA GLY A 234 25.40 -3.62 14.09
C GLY A 234 25.55 -4.40 12.78
N ALA A 235 24.47 -4.83 12.14
CA ALA A 235 24.54 -5.46 10.81
C ALA A 235 24.67 -4.41 9.69
N ASP A 236 25.91 -3.99 9.42
CA ASP A 236 26.27 -2.89 8.50
C ASP A 236 26.51 -3.32 7.04
N THR A 237 26.40 -4.60 6.74
CA THR A 237 26.54 -5.14 5.37
C THR A 237 25.36 -6.03 5.00
N VAL A 238 25.12 -6.20 3.69
CA VAL A 238 24.06 -7.09 3.19
C VAL A 238 24.24 -8.52 3.72
N ASP A 239 25.50 -8.99 3.80
CA ASP A 239 25.80 -10.31 4.33
C ASP A 239 25.62 -10.39 5.85
N ALA A 240 26.00 -9.35 6.62
CA ALA A 240 25.71 -9.29 8.04
C ALA A 240 24.20 -9.29 8.33
N VAL A 241 23.41 -8.54 7.56
CA VAL A 241 21.94 -8.59 7.64
C VAL A 241 21.43 -10.00 7.33
N GLY A 242 22.02 -10.66 6.32
CA GLY A 242 21.70 -12.04 5.98
C GLY A 242 21.97 -13.04 7.10
N VAL A 243 23.01 -12.84 7.91
CA VAL A 243 23.29 -13.68 9.08
C VAL A 243 22.24 -13.48 10.18
N VAL A 244 21.79 -12.25 10.43
CA VAL A 244 20.87 -11.94 11.53
C VAL A 244 19.43 -12.33 11.21
N VAL A 245 18.93 -11.98 10.01
CA VAL A 245 17.51 -12.12 9.65
C VAL A 245 17.25 -13.09 8.49
N ASN A 246 18.27 -13.79 7.98
CA ASN A 246 18.20 -14.69 6.81
C ASN A 246 17.86 -14.01 5.47
N ALA A 247 17.60 -12.71 5.45
CA ALA A 247 17.28 -12.01 4.22
C ALA A 247 18.49 -11.96 3.27
N GLY A 248 18.33 -12.41 2.03
CA GLY A 248 19.39 -12.38 1.02
C GLY A 248 20.32 -13.60 1.00
N THR A 249 20.01 -14.66 1.75
CA THR A 249 20.81 -15.90 1.81
C THR A 249 20.26 -17.07 0.97
N ASN A 250 18.99 -17.02 0.54
CA ASN A 250 18.37 -18.06 -0.27
C ASN A 250 18.40 -17.73 -1.78
N CYS A 251 17.39 -17.04 -2.31
CA CYS A 251 17.33 -16.70 -3.75
C CYS A 251 18.09 -15.42 -4.12
N GLY A 252 18.53 -14.63 -3.13
CA GLY A 252 19.29 -13.39 -3.33
C GLY A 252 18.52 -12.18 -3.90
N SER A 253 17.25 -12.31 -4.31
CA SER A 253 16.50 -11.22 -4.99
C SER A 253 16.39 -9.92 -4.19
N CYS A 254 16.30 -10.05 -2.86
CA CYS A 254 16.18 -8.95 -1.93
C CYS A 254 17.50 -8.25 -1.57
N ARG A 255 18.66 -8.79 -1.97
CA ARG A 255 19.99 -8.25 -1.61
C ARG A 255 20.18 -6.81 -2.07
N SER A 256 19.70 -6.47 -3.26
CA SER A 256 19.78 -5.12 -3.81
C SER A 256 18.93 -4.11 -3.02
N GLU A 257 17.79 -4.53 -2.48
CA GLU A 257 16.93 -3.70 -1.65
C GLU A 257 17.48 -3.56 -0.22
N ILE A 258 18.06 -4.62 0.35
CA ILE A 258 18.80 -4.56 1.62
C ILE A 258 19.96 -3.55 1.50
N GLY A 259 20.72 -3.60 0.41
CA GLY A 259 21.80 -2.65 0.14
C GLY A 259 21.33 -1.19 0.10
N ARG A 260 20.12 -0.92 -0.40
CA ARG A 260 19.55 0.43 -0.39
C ARG A 260 19.17 0.91 1.01
N LEU A 261 18.64 0.01 1.84
CA LEU A 261 18.30 0.35 3.22
C LEU A 261 19.54 0.76 4.02
N LEU A 262 20.66 0.04 3.84
CA LEU A 262 21.96 0.37 4.43
C LEU A 262 22.41 1.80 4.08
N VAL A 263 22.45 2.13 2.79
CA VAL A 263 22.85 3.48 2.32
C VAL A 263 21.91 4.58 2.82
N THR A 264 20.61 4.30 2.92
CA THR A 264 19.61 5.30 3.36
C THR A 264 19.68 5.56 4.87
N ALA A 265 20.06 4.56 5.67
CA ALA A 265 20.23 4.70 7.12
C ALA A 265 21.46 5.55 7.46
N ASP A 266 22.59 5.33 6.78
CA ASP A 266 23.82 6.11 6.97
C ASP A 266 23.61 7.61 6.74
N ILE A 267 22.77 7.97 5.76
CA ILE A 267 22.45 9.38 5.45
C ILE A 267 21.65 10.04 6.60
N ARG A 268 20.86 9.28 7.37
CA ARG A 268 20.08 9.83 8.49
C ARG A 268 20.88 9.99 9.78
N GLU A 269 21.98 9.26 9.96
CA GLU A 269 22.87 9.44 11.11
C GLU A 269 23.94 10.52 10.88
N ALA A 270 24.22 10.85 9.62
CA ALA A 270 25.19 11.88 9.24
C ALA A 270 24.63 13.33 9.19
N VAL A 271 23.33 13.53 9.40
CA VAL A 271 22.61 14.83 9.38
C VAL A 271 22.06 15.14 10.78
#